data_AF-A0A1W9N3D8-F1
#
_entry.id   AF-A0A1W9N3D8-F1
#
_cell.length_a   1.000
_cell.length_b   1.000
_cell.length_c   1.000
_cell.angle_alpha   90.00
_cell.angle_beta   90.00
_cell.angle_gamma   90.00
#
_symmetry.space_group_name_H-M   'P 1'
#
loop_
_entity.id
_entity.type
_entity.pdbx_description
1 polymer ?
#
loop_
_entity_poly.entity_id
_entity_poly.type
_entity_poly.pdbx_seq_one_letter_code
_entity_poly.pdbx_strand_id
1 'polypeptide(L)'
;MNRLTFEKLRDLPDKEIRDDIFFKKENTNTLSFDNIRVHNSMGIDLLLNGKYKPDIPSIRFNFYVRGKGPICRIEVNSSIHKDSGRTHKHSLQKESCPRQNLPYAEPRDDLKEKNAEQIWEIICNQSKIKHQGTFLASDG
;
A
#
# COMPACT_ATOMS: atom_id res chain seq x y z
N MET A 1 -1.14 13.44 10.49
CA MET A 1 -2.01 12.51 11.25
C MET A 1 -1.18 12.06 12.43
N ASN A 2 -1.74 11.98 13.64
CA ASN A 2 -0.97 11.47 14.78
C ASN A 2 -0.95 9.94 14.80
N ARG A 3 -0.04 9.38 15.60
CA ARG A 3 0.16 7.92 15.71
C ARG A 3 -1.10 7.20 16.19
N LEU A 4 -1.77 7.74 17.21
CA LEU A 4 -2.97 7.13 17.78
C LEU A 4 -4.11 7.03 16.76
N THR A 5 -4.35 8.08 15.96
CA THR A 5 -5.35 8.06 14.89
C THR A 5 -4.97 7.06 13.81
N PHE A 6 -3.68 6.95 13.46
CA PHE A 6 -3.21 5.96 12.49
C PHE A 6 -3.43 4.53 12.99
N GLU A 7 -3.07 4.23 14.24
CA GLU A 7 -3.26 2.91 14.83
C GLU A 7 -4.74 2.54 14.89
N LYS A 8 -5.62 3.48 15.28
CA LYS A 8 -7.08 3.30 15.21
C LYS A 8 -7.54 2.97 13.80
N LEU A 9 -7.14 3.75 12.79
CA LEU A 9 -7.49 3.51 11.38
C LEU A 9 -6.95 2.17 10.86
N ARG A 10 -5.72 1.81 11.22
CA ARG A 10 -5.11 0.52 10.88
C ARG A 10 -5.91 -0.65 11.43
N ASP A 11 -6.38 -0.53 12.68
CA ASP A 11 -7.02 -1.64 13.39
C ASP A 11 -8.53 -1.73 13.14
N LEU A 12 -9.13 -0.71 12.49
CA LEU A 12 -10.54 -0.70 12.07
C LEU A 12 -10.90 -1.95 11.25
N PRO A 13 -11.94 -2.70 11.62
CA PRO A 13 -12.36 -3.91 10.90
C PRO A 13 -13.23 -3.62 9.67
N ASP A 14 -13.76 -2.40 9.54
CA ASP A 14 -14.76 -2.02 8.54
C ASP A 14 -14.15 -1.27 7.34
N LYS A 15 -12.83 -1.39 7.12
CA LYS A 15 -12.20 -0.78 5.95
C LYS A 15 -12.63 -1.51 4.70
N GLU A 16 -12.99 -0.77 3.68
CA GLU A 16 -13.54 -1.33 2.46
C GLU A 16 -13.08 -0.59 1.20
N ILE A 17 -12.77 -1.34 0.16
CA ILE A 17 -12.57 -0.83 -1.19
C ILE A 17 -13.69 -1.39 -2.05
N ARG A 18 -14.47 -0.51 -2.68
CA ARG A 18 -15.60 -0.89 -3.54
C ARG A 18 -15.24 -0.86 -5.01
N ASP A 19 -14.27 -0.05 -5.36
CA ASP A 19 -13.82 0.11 -6.73
C ASP A 19 -13.01 -1.10 -7.20
N ASP A 20 -13.09 -1.39 -8.49
CA ASP A 20 -12.12 -2.26 -9.13
C ASP A 20 -10.74 -1.57 -9.19
N ILE A 21 -9.70 -2.38 -9.06
CA ILE A 21 -8.30 -1.95 -9.14
C ILE A 21 -7.71 -2.56 -10.40
N PHE A 22 -7.46 -1.72 -11.39
CA PHE A 22 -6.81 -2.09 -12.64
C PHE A 22 -5.51 -1.29 -12.80
N PHE A 23 -4.40 -2.00 -12.98
CA PHE A 23 -3.15 -1.35 -13.35
C PHE A 23 -3.23 -0.82 -14.79
N LYS A 24 -2.89 0.45 -14.97
CA LYS A 24 -2.83 1.12 -16.28
C LYS A 24 -1.40 1.45 -16.61
N LYS A 25 -1.05 1.44 -17.90
CA LYS A 25 0.29 1.83 -18.35
C LYS A 25 0.57 3.29 -17.98
N GLU A 26 1.56 3.51 -17.12
CA GLU A 26 2.06 4.85 -16.76
C GLU A 26 3.18 5.26 -17.72
N ASN A 27 4.10 4.33 -17.99
CA ASN A 27 5.20 4.50 -18.95
C ASN A 27 5.61 3.15 -19.55
N THR A 28 6.74 3.09 -20.25
CA THR A 28 7.22 1.87 -20.93
C THR A 28 7.28 0.64 -20.01
N ASN A 29 7.74 0.80 -18.77
CA ASN A 29 8.04 -0.31 -17.86
C ASN A 29 7.23 -0.26 -16.55
N THR A 30 6.39 0.76 -16.36
CA THR A 30 5.64 0.96 -15.12
C THR A 30 4.16 1.02 -15.41
N LEU A 31 3.42 0.25 -14.63
CA LEU A 31 1.98 0.29 -14.55
C LEU A 31 1.58 0.91 -13.21
N SER A 32 0.50 1.68 -13.18
CA SER A 32 0.03 2.32 -11.97
C SER A 32 -1.49 2.37 -11.89
N PHE A 33 -1.98 2.57 -10.68
CA PHE A 33 -3.32 3.04 -10.41
C PHE A 33 -3.25 4.09 -9.30
N ASP A 34 -4.18 5.03 -9.30
CA ASP A 34 -4.14 6.15 -8.37
C ASP A 34 -5.54 6.51 -7.86
N ASN A 35 -5.58 7.04 -6.63
CA ASN A 35 -6.74 7.58 -5.93
C ASN A 35 -7.87 6.56 -5.69
N ILE A 36 -7.55 5.28 -5.48
CA ILE A 36 -8.56 4.28 -5.09
C ILE A 36 -8.99 4.57 -3.65
N ARG A 37 -10.30 4.70 -3.44
CA ARG A 37 -10.83 5.10 -2.14
C ARG A 37 -10.93 3.90 -1.20
N VAL A 38 -10.45 4.10 0.03
CA VAL A 38 -10.63 3.14 1.14
C VAL A 38 -11.65 3.71 2.11
N HIS A 39 -12.89 3.24 2.00
CA HIS A 39 -13.99 3.59 2.90
C HIS A 39 -13.69 3.08 4.33
N ASN A 40 -14.10 3.87 5.32
CA ASN A 40 -13.93 3.56 6.75
C ASN A 40 -14.92 4.39 7.58
N SER A 41 -15.37 3.85 8.73
CA SER A 41 -16.28 4.52 9.67
C SER A 41 -15.74 5.80 10.30
N MET A 42 -14.41 5.98 10.33
CA MET A 42 -13.80 7.21 10.85
C MET A 42 -13.98 8.42 9.91
N GLY A 43 -14.53 8.23 8.70
CA GLY A 43 -14.73 9.30 7.73
C GLY A 43 -13.42 9.89 7.20
N ILE A 44 -12.30 9.20 7.38
CA ILE A 44 -11.00 9.65 6.92
C ILE A 44 -10.91 9.42 5.42
N ASP A 45 -10.50 10.45 4.68
CA ASP A 45 -10.25 10.35 3.23
C ASP A 45 -8.93 9.60 2.96
N LEU A 46 -8.98 8.29 3.13
CA LEU A 46 -7.91 7.34 2.92
C LEU A 46 -7.93 6.88 1.47
N LEU A 47 -6.79 7.00 0.81
CA LEU A 47 -6.60 6.69 -0.59
C LEU A 47 -5.45 5.68 -0.74
N LEU A 48 -5.54 4.89 -1.80
CA LEU A 48 -4.55 3.89 -2.19
C LEU A 48 -4.10 4.16 -3.62
N ASN A 49 -2.78 4.15 -3.80
CA ASN A 49 -2.15 4.11 -5.12
C ASN A 49 -1.26 2.87 -5.20
N GLY A 50 -1.09 2.36 -6.42
CA GLY A 50 -0.22 1.23 -6.71
C GLY A 50 0.73 1.53 -7.85
N LYS A 51 1.94 0.97 -7.79
CA LYS A 51 2.86 0.89 -8.93
C LYS A 51 3.38 -0.51 -9.07
N TYR A 52 3.44 -1.00 -10.29
CA TYR A 52 3.93 -2.33 -10.63
C TYR A 52 4.88 -2.24 -11.83
N LYS A 53 6.01 -2.94 -11.72
CA LYS A 53 7.02 -3.04 -12.78
C LYS A 53 7.18 -4.52 -13.18
N PRO A 54 6.60 -4.95 -14.30
CA PRO A 54 6.61 -6.36 -14.70
C PRO A 54 8.01 -6.93 -15.00
N ASP A 55 8.94 -6.08 -15.46
CA ASP A 55 10.31 -6.44 -15.85
C ASP A 55 11.18 -6.85 -14.65
N ILE A 56 11.01 -6.15 -13.53
CA ILE A 56 11.64 -6.44 -12.25
C ILE A 56 10.51 -6.57 -11.23
N PRO A 57 9.75 -7.68 -11.21
CA PRO A 57 8.39 -7.84 -10.65
C PRO A 57 8.24 -7.23 -9.25
N SER A 58 8.13 -5.90 -9.25
CA SER A 58 8.25 -5.04 -8.08
C SER A 58 6.96 -4.28 -7.99
N ILE A 59 6.34 -4.41 -6.82
CA ILE A 59 5.06 -3.80 -6.54
C ILE A 59 5.17 -2.90 -5.32
N ARG A 60 4.51 -1.76 -5.42
CA ARG A 60 4.40 -0.78 -4.36
C ARG A 60 2.94 -0.44 -4.16
N PHE A 61 2.47 -0.58 -2.93
CA PHE A 61 1.18 -0.07 -2.48
C PHE A 61 1.40 1.09 -1.52
N ASN A 62 0.74 2.22 -1.74
CA ASN A 62 0.90 3.42 -0.93
C ASN A 62 -0.46 3.89 -0.43
N PHE A 63 -0.70 3.71 0.88
CA PHE A 63 -1.85 4.25 1.59
C PHE A 63 -1.52 5.64 2.12
N TYR A 64 -2.37 6.61 1.80
CA TYR A 64 -2.17 8.00 2.18
C TYR A 64 -3.49 8.68 2.48
N VAL A 65 -3.40 9.74 3.28
CA VAL A 65 -4.57 10.55 3.63
C VAL A 65 -4.47 11.84 2.82
N ARG A 66 -5.55 12.20 2.13
CA ARG A 66 -5.60 13.42 1.31
C ARG A 66 -5.17 14.63 2.14
N GLY A 67 -4.29 15.46 1.57
CA GLY A 67 -3.74 16.64 2.23
C GLY A 67 -2.74 16.37 3.38
N LYS A 68 -2.47 15.11 3.75
CA LYS A 68 -1.50 14.75 4.80
C LYS A 68 -0.31 13.94 4.29
N GLY A 69 -0.49 13.17 3.21
CA GLY A 69 0.56 12.33 2.64
C GLY A 69 0.52 10.88 3.14
N PRO A 70 1.56 10.09 2.80
CA PRO A 70 1.59 8.66 3.05
C PRO A 70 1.61 8.34 4.55
N ILE A 71 0.86 7.31 4.92
CA ILE A 71 0.79 6.80 6.29
C ILE A 71 1.26 5.34 6.38
N CYS A 72 1.20 4.61 5.27
CA CYS A 72 1.73 3.26 5.14
C CYS A 72 2.11 3.01 3.68
N ARG A 73 3.27 2.42 3.43
CA ARG A 73 3.68 1.97 2.11
C ARG A 73 4.26 0.58 2.21
N ILE A 74 3.90 -0.29 1.29
CA ILE A 74 4.42 -1.66 1.19
C ILE A 74 5.16 -1.74 -0.13
N GLU A 75 6.42 -2.17 -0.09
CA GLU A 75 7.26 -2.32 -1.26
C GLU A 75 7.77 -3.77 -1.32
N VAL A 76 7.62 -4.42 -2.47
CA VAL A 76 8.08 -5.80 -2.72
C VAL A 76 9.03 -5.81 -3.90
N ASN A 77 10.14 -6.55 -3.76
CA ASN A 77 11.20 -6.65 -4.76
C ASN A 77 11.74 -5.28 -5.24
N SER A 78 11.62 -4.26 -4.39
CA SER A 78 12.05 -2.89 -4.67
C SER A 78 13.55 -2.71 -4.44
N SER A 79 14.04 -1.47 -4.59
CA SER A 79 15.40 -1.10 -4.21
C SER A 79 15.66 -1.41 -2.74
N ILE A 80 16.86 -1.93 -2.44
CA ILE A 80 17.27 -2.21 -1.07
C ILE A 80 17.46 -0.89 -0.31
N HIS A 81 16.87 -0.80 0.89
CA HIS A 81 17.08 0.32 1.80
C HIS A 81 17.66 -0.18 3.13
N LYS A 82 18.91 0.20 3.41
CA LYS A 82 19.62 -0.09 4.67
C LYS A 82 19.38 -1.53 5.13
N ASP A 83 18.83 -1.72 6.33
CA ASP A 83 18.65 -3.00 7.01
C ASP A 83 17.32 -3.71 6.62
N SER A 84 16.50 -3.12 5.75
CA SER A 84 15.13 -3.60 5.48
C SER A 84 15.02 -4.54 4.25
N GLY A 85 16.10 -4.77 3.52
CA GLY A 85 16.09 -5.62 2.31
C GLY A 85 15.23 -5.07 1.16
N ARG A 86 14.95 -5.90 0.15
CA ARG A 86 14.16 -5.53 -1.05
C ARG A 86 12.65 -5.44 -0.81
N THR A 87 12.18 -6.16 0.20
CA THR A 87 10.76 -6.34 0.50
C THR A 87 10.50 -5.90 1.93
N HIS A 88 9.78 -4.81 2.09
CA HIS A 88 9.60 -4.14 3.38
C HIS A 88 8.34 -3.27 3.41
N LYS A 89 7.98 -2.84 4.62
CA LYS A 89 6.86 -1.93 4.88
C LYS A 89 7.34 -0.67 5.57
N HIS A 90 7.01 0.48 4.98
CA HIS A 90 7.06 1.77 5.63
C HIS A 90 5.75 2.07 6.34
N SER A 91 5.82 2.65 7.53
CA SER A 91 4.63 3.02 8.29
C SER A 91 4.84 4.27 9.13
N LEU A 92 3.74 4.93 9.51
CA LEU A 92 3.77 6.08 10.39
C LEU A 92 4.24 5.65 11.79
N GLN A 93 5.46 6.09 12.17
CA GLN A 93 6.03 5.87 13.50
C GLN A 93 5.89 7.10 14.41
N LYS A 94 5.95 8.30 13.83
CA LYS A 94 5.83 9.60 14.49
C LYS A 94 4.91 10.51 13.68
N GLU A 95 4.35 11.54 14.31
CA GLU A 95 3.41 12.46 13.64
C GLU A 95 4.05 13.24 12.49
N SER A 96 5.36 13.47 12.54
CA SER A 96 6.13 14.15 11.48
C SER A 96 6.42 13.25 10.27
N CYS A 97 6.28 11.91 10.40
CA CYS A 97 6.67 10.96 9.35
C CYS A 97 6.00 11.20 7.99
N PRO A 98 4.69 11.54 7.89
CA PRO A 98 4.07 11.82 6.59
C PRO A 98 4.72 13.00 5.85
N ARG A 99 5.24 14.00 6.57
CA ARG A 99 5.98 15.14 5.99
C ARG A 99 7.40 14.76 5.57
N GLN A 100 7.92 13.66 6.09
CA GLN A 100 9.27 13.13 5.85
C GLN A 100 9.25 11.85 5.01
N ASN A 101 8.12 11.52 4.37
CA ASN A 101 7.97 10.34 3.50
C ASN A 101 8.23 8.99 4.21
N LEU A 102 7.76 8.82 5.45
CA LEU A 102 7.81 7.56 6.22
C LEU A 102 9.22 6.94 6.33
N PRO A 103 10.15 7.55 7.08
CA PRO A 103 11.57 7.17 7.07
C PRO A 103 11.90 5.79 7.68
N TYR A 104 10.93 5.15 8.36
CA TYR A 104 11.11 3.85 9.00
C TYR A 104 10.57 2.73 8.11
N ALA A 105 11.32 1.63 8.00
CA ALA A 105 10.96 0.44 7.24
C ALA A 105 11.24 -0.84 8.03
N GLU A 106 10.36 -1.83 7.90
CA GLU A 106 10.50 -3.17 8.49
C GLU A 106 10.49 -4.25 7.40
N PRO A 107 11.39 -5.26 7.44
CA PRO A 107 11.38 -6.38 6.49
C PRO A 107 10.04 -7.12 6.43
N ARG A 108 9.69 -7.62 5.24
CA ARG A 108 8.45 -8.38 4.97
C ARG A 108 8.74 -9.67 4.21
N ASP A 109 9.47 -10.56 4.87
CA ASP A 109 9.89 -11.83 4.27
C ASP A 109 8.71 -12.72 3.85
N ASP A 110 7.55 -12.55 4.48
CA ASP A 110 6.30 -13.23 4.13
C ASP A 110 5.75 -12.86 2.75
N LEU A 111 6.19 -11.74 2.17
CA LEU A 111 5.80 -11.28 0.84
C LEU A 111 6.80 -11.67 -0.26
N LYS A 112 7.92 -12.32 0.09
CA LYS A 112 8.90 -12.77 -0.91
C LYS A 112 8.27 -13.79 -1.85
N GLU A 113 8.65 -13.70 -3.13
CA GLU A 113 8.25 -14.63 -4.20
C GLU A 113 6.73 -14.70 -4.47
N LYS A 114 5.93 -13.82 -3.87
CA LYS A 114 4.50 -13.69 -4.16
C LYS A 114 4.27 -12.84 -5.41
N ASN A 115 3.23 -13.17 -6.17
CA ASN A 115 2.76 -12.33 -7.27
C ASN A 115 1.92 -11.14 -6.74
N ALA A 116 1.53 -10.23 -7.63
CA ALA A 116 0.83 -9.00 -7.24
C ALA A 116 -0.52 -9.27 -6.55
N GLU A 117 -1.29 -10.24 -7.06
CA GLU A 117 -2.58 -10.63 -6.50
C GLU A 117 -2.44 -11.22 -5.09
N GLN A 118 -1.52 -12.17 -4.90
CA GLN A 118 -1.22 -12.78 -3.61
C GLN A 118 -0.76 -11.74 -2.59
N ILE A 119 0.08 -10.80 -3.00
CA ILE A 119 0.52 -9.69 -2.12
C ILE A 119 -0.69 -8.85 -1.72
N TRP A 120 -1.57 -8.51 -2.68
CA TRP A 120 -2.76 -7.73 -2.41
C TRP A 120 -3.70 -8.43 -1.42
N GLU A 121 -3.97 -9.72 -1.60
CA GLU A 121 -4.77 -10.53 -0.67
C GLU A 121 -4.19 -10.55 0.74
N ILE A 122 -2.87 -10.76 0.87
CA ILE A 122 -2.18 -10.74 2.16
C ILE A 122 -2.32 -9.36 2.82
N ILE A 123 -2.16 -8.28 2.06
CA ILE A 123 -2.31 -6.91 2.57
C ILE A 123 -3.73 -6.65 3.05
N CYS A 124 -4.74 -7.06 2.27
CA CYS A 124 -6.15 -6.94 2.63
C CYS A 124 -6.45 -7.67 3.93
N ASN A 125 -6.01 -8.93 4.05
CA ASN A 125 -6.20 -9.74 5.25
C ASN A 125 -5.52 -9.12 6.48
N GLN A 126 -4.24 -8.76 6.39
CA GLN A 126 -3.48 -8.17 7.49
C GLN A 126 -4.02 -6.79 7.91
N SER A 127 -4.55 -6.03 6.95
CA SER A 127 -5.06 -4.68 7.19
C SER A 127 -6.54 -4.66 7.51
N LYS A 128 -7.23 -5.81 7.52
CA LYS A 128 -8.69 -5.92 7.65
C LYS A 128 -9.42 -5.03 6.63
N ILE A 129 -8.97 -5.06 5.38
CA ILE A 129 -9.61 -4.38 4.26
C ILE A 129 -10.42 -5.40 3.50
N LYS A 130 -11.73 -5.17 3.39
CA LYS A 130 -12.60 -5.91 2.49
C LYS A 130 -12.53 -5.26 1.10
N HIS A 131 -11.99 -5.97 0.11
CA HIS A 131 -12.09 -5.55 -1.28
C HIS A 131 -13.30 -6.22 -1.92
N GLN A 132 -14.27 -5.42 -2.37
CA GLN A 132 -15.48 -5.91 -3.04
C GLN A 132 -15.38 -5.88 -4.56
N GLY A 133 -14.50 -5.05 -5.10
CA GLY A 133 -14.19 -5.01 -6.53
C GLY A 133 -13.20 -6.10 -6.92
N THR A 134 -12.80 -6.05 -8.18
CA THR A 134 -11.80 -6.94 -8.77
C THR A 134 -10.41 -6.30 -8.65
N PHE A 135 -9.40 -7.10 -8.34
CA PHE A 135 -8.01 -6.69 -8.47
C PHE A 135 -7.42 -7.40 -9.68
N LEU A 136 -7.04 -6.65 -10.71
CA LEU A 136 -6.27 -7.19 -11.83
C LEU A 136 -4.93 -6.47 -11.87
N ALA A 137 -3.91 -7.17 -11.38
CA ALA A 137 -2.57 -6.91 -11.86
C ALA A 137 -2.50 -7.53 -13.26
N SER A 138 -2.01 -6.77 -14.23
CA SER A 138 -1.95 -7.24 -15.63
C SER A 138 -0.79 -8.21 -15.86
N ASP A 139 -0.52 -9.09 -14.90
CA ASP A 139 0.34 -10.25 -15.00
C ASP A 139 -0.47 -11.45 -15.52
N GLY A 140 -1.01 -11.32 -16.73
CA GLY A 140 -1.76 -12.35 -17.46
C GLY A 140 -2.44 -11.83 -18.72
#